data_AF-A0AAD6W457-F1
#
_entry.id   AF-A0AAD6W457-F1
#
_cell.length_a   1.000
_cell.length_b   1.000
_cell.length_c   1.000
_cell.angle_alpha   90.00
_cell.angle_beta   90.00
_cell.angle_gamma   90.00
#
_symmetry.space_group_name_H-M   'P 1'
#
loop_
_entity.id
_entity.type
_entity.pdbx_description
1 polymer ?
#
loop_
_entity_poly.entity_id
_entity_poly.type
_entity_poly.pdbx_seq_one_letter_code
_entity_poly.pdbx_strand_id
1 'polypeptide(L)' 'MLVYQYELFKMLLSESITSMFTRMTTITNSFDALGRIYINAKIISKILRSLQKLEKQK' A
#
# COMPACT_ATOMS: atom_id res chain seq x y z
N MET A 1 -8.73 4.45 -10.84
CA MET A 1 -9.09 5.45 -9.81
C MET A 1 -8.24 5.20 -8.56
N LEU A 2 -7.50 6.19 -8.05
CA LEU A 2 -6.52 6.06 -6.94
C LEU A 2 -7.03 5.28 -5.72
N VAL A 3 -8.30 5.49 -5.35
CA VAL A 3 -8.99 4.75 -4.28
C VAL A 3 -8.96 3.25 -4.52
N TYR A 4 -9.17 2.79 -5.75
CA TYR A 4 -9.14 1.37 -6.10
C TYR A 4 -7.72 0.77 -5.97
N GLN A 5 -6.69 1.52 -6.38
CA GLN A 5 -5.30 1.08 -6.23
C GLN A 5 -4.88 0.95 -4.76
N TYR A 6 -5.39 1.84 -3.90
CA TYR A 6 -5.20 1.76 -2.47
C TYR A 6 -6.00 0.61 -1.85
N GLU A 7 -7.28 0.45 -2.21
CA GLU A 7 -8.14 -0.56 -1.60
C GLU A 7 -7.70 -1.99 -1.93
N LEU A 8 -7.29 -2.23 -3.17
CA LEU A 8 -6.78 -3.52 -3.63
C LEU A 8 -5.27 -3.67 -3.51
N PHE A 9 -4.61 -2.77 -2.78
CA PHE A 9 -3.18 -2.84 -2.59
C PHE A 9 -2.77 -4.20 -1.99
N LYS A 10 -1.81 -4.85 -2.66
CA LYS A 10 -1.19 -6.11 -2.25
C LYS A 10 0.27 -6.13 -2.69
N MET A 11 1.10 -6.84 -1.93
CA MET A 11 2.46 -7.15 -2.35
C MET A 11 2.43 -8.21 -3.45
N LEU A 12 3.26 -8.03 -4.48
CA LEU A 12 3.43 -9.03 -5.53
C LEU A 12 4.50 -10.06 -5.13
N LEU A 13 4.39 -11.30 -5.63
CA LEU A 13 5.33 -12.38 -5.30
C LEU A 13 6.78 -12.09 -5.76
N SER A 14 6.94 -11.40 -6.88
CA SER A 14 8.23 -11.04 -7.48
C SER A 14 8.76 -9.67 -7.03
N GLU A 15 8.03 -8.98 -6.17
CA GLU A 15 8.33 -7.62 -5.74
C GLU A 15 9.08 -7.62 -4.40
N SER A 16 10.06 -6.72 -4.25
CA SER A 16 10.74 -6.52 -2.96
C SER A 16 9.89 -5.66 -2.02
N ILE A 17 10.09 -5.80 -0.71
CA ILE A 17 9.40 -4.98 0.30
C ILE A 17 9.62 -3.48 0.03
N THR A 18 10.84 -3.09 -0.37
CA THR A 18 11.17 -1.71 -0.73
C THR A 18 10.34 -1.21 -1.91
N SER A 19 10.22 -2.02 -2.98
CA SER A 19 9.44 -1.64 -4.17
C SER A 19 7.95 -1.52 -3.85
N MET A 20 7.43 -2.43 -3.03
CA MET A 20 6.06 -2.39 -2.51
C MET A 20 5.82 -1.12 -1.68
N PHE A 21 6.74 -0.77 -0.78
CA PHE A 21 6.65 0.44 0.01
C PHE A 21 6.67 1.71 -0.86
N THR A 22 7.55 1.77 -1.86
CA THR A 22 7.60 2.88 -2.82
C THR A 22 6.25 3.09 -3.52
N ARG A 23 5.59 2.01 -3.98
CA ARG A 23 4.24 2.11 -4.58
C ARG A 23 3.19 2.61 -3.60
N MET A 24 3.23 2.16 -2.35
CA MET A 24 2.31 2.66 -1.32
C MET A 24 2.52 4.17 -1.11
N THR A 25 3.77 4.62 -1.02
CA THR A 25 4.14 6.03 -0.86
C THR A 25 3.69 6.87 -2.06
N THR A 26 3.84 6.37 -3.29
CA THR A 26 3.33 7.05 -4.50
C THR A 26 1.82 7.26 -4.43
N ILE A 27 1.06 6.25 -3.96
CA ILE A 27 -0.39 6.32 -3.80
C ILE A 27 -0.76 7.35 -2.72
N THR A 28 -0.09 7.33 -1.56
CA THR A 28 -0.39 8.25 -0.45
C THR A 28 -0.02 9.69 -0.79
N ASN A 29 1.10 9.92 -1.48
CA ASN A 29 1.48 11.26 -1.95
C ASN A 29 0.49 11.80 -2.98
N SER A 30 -0.06 10.93 -3.83
CA SER A 30 -1.10 11.30 -4.78
C SER A 30 -2.41 11.67 -4.07
N PHE A 31 -2.73 11.03 -2.94
CA PHE A 31 -3.87 11.44 -2.11
C PHE A 31 -3.64 12.76 -1.38
N ASP A 32 -2.43 12.97 -0.87
CA ASP A 32 -2.03 14.20 -0.21
C ASP A 32 -2.15 15.41 -1.16
N ALA A 33 -1.68 15.25 -2.40
CA ALA A 33 -1.85 16.26 -3.47
C ALA A 33 -3.32 16.56 -3.81
N LEU A 34 -4.25 15.64 -3.50
CA LEU A 34 -5.69 15.81 -3.69
C LEU A 34 -6.41 16.31 -2.41
N GLY A 35 -5.66 16.68 -1.36
CA GLY A 35 -6.20 17.12 -0.07
C GLY A 35 -6.81 15.99 0.76
N ARG A 36 -6.54 14.72 0.41
CA ARG A 36 -7.03 13.54 1.16
C ARG A 36 -5.96 13.05 2.10
N ILE A 37 -6.07 13.45 3.36
CA ILE A 37 -5.13 13.03 4.41
C ILE A 37 -5.45 11.59 4.83
N TYR A 38 -4.51 10.67 4.57
CA TYR A 38 -4.55 9.31 5.11
C TYR A 38 -3.67 9.22 6.35
N ILE A 39 -4.26 8.73 7.45
CA ILE A 39 -3.56 8.59 8.73
C ILE A 39 -2.46 7.52 8.61
N ASN A 40 -1.24 7.83 9.06
CA ASN A 40 -0.09 6.91 9.03
C ASN A 40 -0.41 5.52 9.61
N ALA A 41 -1.18 5.45 10.70
CA ALA A 41 -1.61 4.19 11.31
C ALA A 41 -2.44 3.31 10.35
N LYS A 42 -3.31 3.90 9.51
CA LYS A 42 -4.07 3.17 8.49
C LYS A 42 -3.16 2.66 7.37
N ILE A 43 -2.19 3.46 6.94
CA ILE A 43 -1.21 3.08 5.91
C ILE A 43 -0.35 1.91 6.40
N ILE A 44 0.22 2.02 7.60
CA ILE A 44 1.04 0.96 8.23
C ILE A 44 0.22 -0.33 8.37
N SER A 45 -1.03 -0.24 8.84
CA SER A 45 -1.92 -1.40 8.94
C SER A 45 -2.16 -2.07 7.59
N LYS A 46 -2.28 -1.29 6.50
CA LYS A 46 -2.47 -1.81 5.14
C LYS A 46 -1.22 -2.53 4.63
N ILE A 47 -0.03 -1.97 4.89
CA ILE A 47 1.26 -2.59 4.54
C ILE A 47 1.40 -3.93 5.28
N LEU A 48 1.20 -3.95 6.60
CA LEU A 48 1.29 -5.17 7.42
C LEU A 48 0.34 -6.27 6.93
N ARG A 49 -0.92 -5.92 6.64
CA ARG A 49 -1.89 -6.87 6.07
C ARG A 49 -1.46 -7.41 4.69
N SER A 50 -0.81 -6.59 3.88
CA SER A 50 -0.33 -7.00 2.56
C SER A 50 0.84 -7.97 2.65
N LEU A 51 1.71 -7.81 3.66
CA LEU A 51 2.81 -8.73 3.97
C LEU A 51 2.29 -10.07 4.50
N GLN A 52 1.39 -10.06 5.49
CA GLN A 52 0.77 -11.28 6.02
C GLN A 52 0.03 -12.10 4.94
N LYS A 53 -0.57 -11.42 3.96
CA LYS A 53 -1.22 -12.09 2.83
C LYS A 53 -0.21 -12.77 1.89
N LEU A 54 1.00 -12.25 1.76
CA LEU A 54 2.04 -12.86 0.95
C LEU A 54 2.52 -14.16 1.58
N GLU A 55 2.71 -14.18 2.90
CA GLU A 55 3.10 -15.39 3.64
C GLU A 55 2.07 -16.51 3.52
N LYS A 56 0.77 -16.19 3.51
CA LYS A 56 -0.30 -17.17 3.30
C LYS A 56 -0.44 -17.67 1.85
N GLN A 57 0.23 -17.01 0.90
CA GLN A 57 0.20 -17.35 -0.53
C GLN A 57 1.46 -18.13 -0.97
N LYS A 58 2.45 -18.27 -0.07
CA LYS A 58 3.58 -19.19 -0.23
C LYS A 58 3.20 -20.57 0.29
#